data_AF-X0RYC2-F1
#
_entry.id   AF-X0RYC2-F1
#
_cell.length_a   1.000
_cell.length_b   1.000
_cell.length_c   1.000
_cell.angle_alpha   90.00
_cell.angle_beta   90.00
_cell.angle_gamma   90.00
#
_symmetry.space_group_name_H-M   'P 1'
#
loop_
_entity.id
_entity.type
_entity.pdbx_description
1 polymer ?
#
loop_
_entity_poly.entity_id
_entity_poly.type
_entity_poly.pdbx_seq_one_letter_code
_entity_poly.pdbx_strand_id
1 'polypeptide(L)'
;MKPISGEPITNKYALPLSQAERQYKLDFIYSDKLEEIEAGIQETAKGVNMGILALSLAFAKIDSEALYVQADCKSYLEYLDTAEDRLNMSRQTMSDYKRIGETYLQYKSKLQKVGFKEDGNLHKLRFLERALEHHKSAEVFKRIGTDSIRSFIEYAKGPSERSDEVQYNPDIQITPKRIMVDGKNVLNFSNSLDDRTKEDLTDYLKRIYEVRATGNHPYILNVYDEKEAKAVEQYLRRYRLRH
;
A
#
# COMPACT_ATOMS: atom_id res chain seq x y z
N MET A 1 -25.04 26.42 -22.59
CA MET A 1 -24.29 25.19 -22.95
C MET A 1 -24.77 24.73 -24.32
N LYS A 2 -23.88 24.58 -25.30
CA LYS A 2 -24.21 24.03 -26.62
C LYS A 2 -24.29 22.50 -26.52
N PRO A 3 -25.23 21.83 -27.23
CA PRO A 3 -25.32 20.37 -27.23
C PRO A 3 -24.09 19.79 -27.92
N ILE A 4 -23.45 18.81 -27.27
CA ILE A 4 -22.28 18.09 -27.78
C ILE A 4 -22.75 17.13 -28.88
N SER A 5 -22.07 17.19 -30.01
CA SER A 5 -22.35 16.43 -31.22
C SER A 5 -22.29 14.91 -31.00
N GLY A 6 -23.23 14.19 -31.62
CA GLY A 6 -23.37 12.74 -31.55
C GLY A 6 -22.32 11.95 -32.34
N GLU A 7 -21.08 11.96 -31.86
CA GLU A 7 -20.17 10.85 -32.16
C GLU A 7 -20.52 9.66 -31.26
N PRO A 8 -20.45 8.41 -31.76
CA PRO A 8 -20.70 7.24 -30.93
C PRO A 8 -19.65 7.20 -29.82
N ILE A 9 -20.09 7.41 -28.57
CA ILE A 9 -19.27 7.19 -27.39
C ILE A 9 -18.88 5.72 -27.43
N THR A 10 -17.66 5.42 -27.89
CA THR A 10 -17.04 4.13 -27.67
C THR A 10 -17.00 3.95 -26.17
N ASN A 11 -17.92 3.15 -25.63
CA ASN A 11 -18.09 3.01 -24.20
C ASN A 11 -16.84 2.34 -23.64
N LYS A 12 -15.89 3.15 -23.18
CA LYS A 12 -14.61 2.70 -22.58
C LYS A 12 -14.83 1.73 -21.40
N TYR A 13 -16.01 1.77 -20.79
CA TYR A 13 -16.43 0.92 -19.67
C TYR A 13 -17.29 -0.28 -20.10
N ALA A 14 -17.56 -0.48 -21.39
CA ALA A 14 -18.30 -1.64 -21.85
C ALA A 14 -17.53 -2.94 -21.52
N LEU A 15 -18.13 -3.75 -20.66
CA LEU A 15 -17.74 -5.14 -20.47
C LEU A 15 -18.15 -5.94 -21.71
N PRO A 16 -17.41 -7.00 -22.09
CA PRO A 16 -17.87 -7.93 -23.11
C PRO A 16 -19.20 -8.59 -22.65
N LEU A 17 -20.31 -8.15 -23.23
CA LEU A 17 -21.69 -8.42 -22.81
C LEU A 17 -22.14 -9.89 -22.90
N SER A 18 -21.35 -10.79 -23.48
CA SER A 18 -21.76 -12.19 -23.70
C SER A 18 -21.80 -13.09 -22.45
N GLN A 19 -21.50 -12.55 -21.26
CA GLN A 19 -21.43 -13.33 -20.01
C GLN A 19 -22.32 -12.82 -18.88
N ALA A 20 -22.98 -11.66 -19.02
CA ALA A 20 -23.68 -10.98 -17.93
C ALA A 20 -25.04 -11.62 -17.53
N GLU A 21 -25.57 -12.56 -18.31
CA GLU A 21 -26.89 -13.18 -18.08
C GLU A 21 -26.83 -14.65 -17.64
N ARG A 22 -25.68 -15.15 -17.18
CA ARG A 22 -25.63 -16.50 -16.59
C ARG A 22 -26.04 -16.42 -15.12
N GLN A 23 -27.28 -16.82 -14.81
CA GLN A 23 -27.65 -17.21 -13.45
C GLN A 23 -26.69 -18.31 -12.98
N TYR A 24 -25.92 -18.05 -11.93
CA TYR A 24 -25.03 -19.05 -11.33
C TYR A 24 -25.87 -20.17 -10.72
N LYS A 25 -25.72 -21.38 -11.24
CA LYS A 25 -26.35 -22.58 -10.66
C LYS A 25 -25.48 -23.10 -9.53
N LEU A 26 -26.03 -23.16 -8.32
CA LEU A 26 -25.36 -23.71 -7.14
C LEU A 26 -25.49 -25.25 -7.04
N ASP A 27 -26.04 -25.89 -8.09
CA ASP A 27 -26.33 -27.32 -8.12
C ASP A 27 -25.06 -28.18 -7.95
N PHE A 28 -23.89 -27.66 -8.35
CA PHE A 28 -22.61 -28.36 -8.22
C PHE A 28 -22.25 -28.72 -6.78
N ILE A 29 -22.80 -28.02 -5.77
CA ILE A 29 -22.55 -28.28 -4.34
C ILE A 29 -23.10 -29.66 -3.93
N TYR A 30 -24.13 -30.15 -4.64
CA TYR A 30 -24.76 -31.43 -4.36
C TYR A 30 -24.22 -32.59 -5.21
N SER A 31 -23.21 -32.34 -6.05
CA SER A 31 -22.58 -33.39 -6.85
C SER A 31 -21.74 -34.32 -5.96
N ASP A 32 -21.73 -35.61 -6.29
CA ASP A 32 -20.86 -36.62 -5.69
C ASP A 32 -19.50 -36.74 -6.42
N LYS A 33 -19.28 -35.95 -7.48
CA LYS A 33 -18.05 -35.97 -8.28
C LYS A 33 -17.20 -34.73 -8.05
N LEU A 34 -15.93 -34.94 -7.74
CA LEU A 34 -14.96 -33.86 -7.50
C LEU A 34 -14.84 -32.94 -8.72
N GLU A 35 -14.78 -33.50 -9.93
CA GLU A 35 -14.60 -32.76 -11.16
C GLU A 35 -15.77 -31.78 -11.42
N GLU A 36 -17.00 -32.18 -11.07
CA GLU A 36 -18.18 -31.32 -11.19
C GLU A 36 -18.16 -30.19 -10.16
N ILE A 37 -17.74 -30.49 -8.91
CA ILE A 37 -17.57 -29.49 -7.86
C ILE A 37 -16.49 -28.47 -8.26
N GLU A 38 -15.33 -28.93 -8.72
CA GLU A 38 -14.22 -28.05 -9.14
C GLU A 38 -14.60 -27.18 -10.33
N ALA A 39 -15.31 -27.72 -11.31
CA ALA A 39 -15.83 -26.96 -12.44
C ALA A 39 -16.80 -25.85 -11.98
N GLY A 40 -17.70 -26.17 -11.04
CA GLY A 40 -18.62 -25.18 -10.44
C GLY A 40 -17.92 -24.09 -9.63
N ILE A 41 -16.88 -24.45 -8.86
CA ILE A 41 -16.02 -23.49 -8.16
C ILE A 41 -15.32 -22.56 -9.16
N GLN A 42 -14.77 -23.11 -10.25
CA GLN A 42 -14.10 -22.32 -11.28
C GLN A 42 -15.06 -21.34 -11.96
N GLU A 43 -16.28 -21.78 -12.34
CA GLU A 43 -17.27 -20.89 -12.94
C GLU A 43 -17.73 -19.78 -11.98
N THR A 44 -17.98 -20.13 -10.71
CA THR A 44 -18.34 -19.16 -9.67
C THR A 44 -17.23 -18.13 -9.45
N ALA A 45 -15.97 -18.57 -9.41
CA ALA A 45 -14.81 -17.69 -9.27
C ALA A 45 -14.67 -16.70 -10.44
N LYS A 46 -14.96 -17.12 -11.68
CA LYS A 46 -15.01 -16.21 -12.84
C LYS A 46 -16.07 -15.12 -12.65
N GLY A 47 -17.25 -15.51 -12.17
CA GLY A 47 -18.33 -14.58 -11.85
C GLY A 47 -17.92 -13.51 -10.83
N VAL A 48 -17.29 -13.95 -9.74
CA VAL A 48 -16.75 -13.04 -8.71
C VAL A 48 -15.72 -12.08 -9.32
N ASN A 49 -14.77 -12.57 -10.12
CA ASN A 49 -13.75 -11.72 -10.77
C ASN A 49 -14.38 -10.68 -11.71
N MET A 50 -15.41 -11.05 -12.47
CA MET A 50 -16.11 -10.13 -13.35
C MET A 50 -16.87 -9.06 -12.55
N GLY A 51 -17.48 -9.44 -11.43
CA GLY A 51 -18.09 -8.50 -10.48
C GLY A 51 -17.07 -7.50 -9.92
N ILE A 52 -15.89 -7.97 -9.51
CA ILE A 52 -14.81 -7.10 -9.03
C ILE A 52 -14.35 -6.14 -10.13
N LEU A 53 -14.20 -6.60 -11.37
CA LEU A 53 -13.84 -5.72 -12.49
C LEU A 53 -14.92 -4.66 -12.73
N ALA A 54 -16.20 -5.04 -12.73
CA ALA A 54 -17.30 -4.10 -12.89
C ALA A 54 -17.30 -3.01 -11.81
N LEU A 55 -17.13 -3.40 -10.54
CA LEU A 55 -16.99 -2.49 -9.41
C LEU A 55 -15.77 -1.58 -9.57
N SER A 56 -14.63 -2.14 -9.96
CA SER A 56 -13.37 -1.41 -10.18
C SER A 56 -13.54 -0.32 -11.26
N LEU A 57 -14.17 -0.67 -12.38
CA LEU A 57 -14.48 0.28 -13.46
C LEU A 57 -15.49 1.34 -13.04
N ALA A 58 -16.49 0.97 -12.23
CA ALA A 58 -17.48 1.91 -11.69
C ALA A 58 -16.81 2.94 -10.76
N PHE A 59 -15.94 2.52 -9.85
CA PHE A 59 -15.20 3.46 -8.99
C PHE A 59 -14.26 4.37 -9.78
N ALA A 60 -13.56 3.84 -10.78
CA ALA A 60 -12.75 4.66 -11.69
C ALA A 60 -13.60 5.68 -12.47
N LYS A 61 -14.80 5.28 -12.91
CA LYS A 61 -15.76 6.19 -13.57
C LYS A 61 -16.25 7.29 -12.62
N ILE A 62 -16.63 6.95 -11.39
CA ILE A 62 -17.11 7.92 -10.40
C ILE A 62 -16.08 9.01 -10.16
N ASP A 63 -14.81 8.65 -10.00
CA ASP A 63 -13.74 9.63 -9.80
C ASP A 63 -13.46 10.45 -11.06
N SER A 64 -13.19 9.78 -12.19
CA SER A 64 -12.78 10.45 -13.43
C SER A 64 -13.84 11.37 -14.04
N GLU A 65 -15.13 11.12 -13.79
CA GLU A 65 -16.24 11.96 -14.23
C GLU A 65 -16.83 12.82 -13.10
N ALA A 66 -16.19 12.86 -11.93
CA ALA A 66 -16.63 13.60 -10.75
C ALA A 66 -18.10 13.33 -10.35
N LEU A 67 -18.57 12.09 -10.52
CA LEU A 67 -19.97 11.71 -10.21
C LEU A 67 -20.26 11.76 -8.70
N TYR A 68 -19.24 11.80 -7.86
CA TYR A 68 -19.37 11.97 -6.41
C TYR A 68 -20.09 13.27 -6.03
N VAL A 69 -20.10 14.29 -6.89
CA VAL A 69 -20.85 15.54 -6.67
C VAL A 69 -22.36 15.28 -6.60
N GLN A 70 -22.86 14.23 -7.25
CA GLN A 70 -24.27 13.83 -7.17
C GLN A 70 -24.67 13.27 -5.80
N ALA A 71 -23.69 12.93 -4.97
CA ALA A 71 -23.88 12.52 -3.58
C ALA A 71 -23.50 13.65 -2.60
N ASP A 72 -23.54 14.91 -3.06
CA ASP A 72 -23.20 16.12 -2.29
C ASP A 72 -21.78 16.12 -1.68
N CYS A 73 -20.86 15.36 -2.27
CA CYS A 73 -19.45 15.31 -1.84
C CYS A 73 -18.60 16.31 -2.64
N LYS A 74 -17.67 17.00 -1.98
CA LYS A 74 -16.75 17.96 -2.61
C LYS A 74 -15.53 17.30 -3.22
N SER A 75 -15.20 16.09 -2.75
CA SER A 75 -14.05 15.32 -3.23
C SER A 75 -14.38 13.83 -3.27
N TYR A 76 -13.61 13.08 -4.06
CA TYR A 76 -13.72 11.63 -4.08
C TYR A 76 -13.37 10.99 -2.74
N LEU A 77 -12.44 11.56 -1.96
CA LEU A 77 -12.09 11.06 -0.63
C LEU A 77 -13.28 11.18 0.33
N GLU A 78 -13.96 12.32 0.33
CA GLU A 78 -15.20 12.54 1.10
C GLU A 78 -16.32 11.59 0.65
N TYR A 79 -16.41 11.30 -0.66
CA TYR A 79 -17.31 10.28 -1.17
C TYR A 79 -16.99 8.89 -0.63
N LEU A 80 -15.73 8.49 -0.54
CA LEU A 80 -15.36 7.19 0.02
C LEU A 80 -15.77 7.08 1.50
N ASP A 81 -15.59 8.16 2.28
CA ASP A 81 -15.95 8.18 3.71
C ASP A 81 -17.46 8.00 3.91
N THR A 82 -18.29 8.58 3.03
CA THR A 82 -19.77 8.46 3.10
C THR A 82 -20.33 7.26 2.35
N ALA A 83 -19.55 6.63 1.47
CA ALA A 83 -19.97 5.47 0.70
C ALA A 83 -19.85 4.16 1.50
N GLU A 84 -19.03 4.12 2.55
CA GLU A 84 -18.82 2.93 3.37
C GLU A 84 -20.13 2.40 3.95
N ASP A 85 -20.97 3.27 4.51
CA ASP A 85 -22.29 2.92 5.04
C ASP A 85 -23.29 2.55 3.93
N ARG A 86 -23.26 3.25 2.79
CA ARG A 86 -24.23 3.07 1.69
C ARG A 86 -23.98 1.79 0.88
N LEU A 87 -22.72 1.45 0.70
CA LEU A 87 -22.28 0.33 -0.14
C LEU A 87 -21.85 -0.89 0.69
N ASN A 88 -21.79 -0.76 2.02
CA ASN A 88 -21.28 -1.78 2.94
C ASN A 88 -19.90 -2.29 2.51
N MET A 89 -18.99 -1.36 2.21
CA MET A 89 -17.66 -1.66 1.69
C MET A 89 -16.63 -0.72 2.31
N SER A 90 -15.55 -1.28 2.86
CA SER A 90 -14.51 -0.47 3.49
C SER A 90 -13.88 0.52 2.51
N ARG A 91 -13.48 1.70 3.00
CA ARG A 91 -12.71 2.69 2.23
C ARG A 91 -11.48 2.10 1.53
N GLN A 92 -10.78 1.17 2.19
CA GLN A 92 -9.60 0.51 1.62
C GLN A 92 -9.98 -0.33 0.40
N THR A 93 -11.03 -1.14 0.48
CA THR A 93 -11.52 -1.97 -0.64
C THR A 93 -11.93 -1.11 -1.83
N MET A 94 -12.67 -0.02 -1.59
CA MET A 94 -13.08 0.91 -2.66
C MET A 94 -11.87 1.56 -3.34
N SER A 95 -10.86 1.97 -2.56
CA SER A 95 -9.61 2.55 -3.07
C SER A 95 -8.82 1.53 -3.91
N ASP A 96 -8.73 0.29 -3.46
CA ASP A 96 -8.06 -0.79 -4.19
C ASP A 96 -8.77 -1.09 -5.52
N TYR A 97 -10.11 -1.15 -5.51
CA TYR A 97 -10.91 -1.38 -6.72
C TYR A 97 -10.78 -0.22 -7.70
N LYS A 98 -10.81 1.03 -7.23
CA LYS A 98 -10.51 2.18 -8.08
C LYS A 98 -9.16 2.03 -8.78
N ARG A 99 -8.09 1.74 -8.03
CA ARG A 99 -6.74 1.57 -8.60
C ARG A 99 -6.70 0.46 -9.65
N ILE A 100 -7.35 -0.67 -9.38
CA ILE A 100 -7.48 -1.77 -10.35
C ILE A 100 -8.17 -1.27 -11.63
N GLY A 101 -9.28 -0.55 -11.50
CA GLY A 101 -10.05 -0.03 -12.63
C GLY A 101 -9.28 0.98 -13.46
N GLU A 102 -8.61 1.93 -12.82
CA GLU A 102 -7.74 2.92 -13.46
C GLU A 102 -6.61 2.24 -14.24
N THR A 103 -5.89 1.33 -13.56
CA THR A 103 -4.80 0.57 -14.17
C THR A 103 -5.30 -0.25 -15.37
N TYR A 104 -6.46 -0.91 -15.24
CA TYR A 104 -7.05 -1.70 -16.33
C TYR A 104 -7.36 -0.81 -17.54
N LEU A 105 -7.98 0.36 -17.33
CA LEU A 105 -8.30 1.29 -18.41
C LEU A 105 -7.04 1.87 -19.07
N GLN A 106 -6.05 2.26 -18.28
CA GLN A 106 -4.79 2.84 -18.74
C GLN A 106 -3.97 1.87 -19.59
N TYR A 107 -3.94 0.59 -19.20
CA TYR A 107 -3.11 -0.41 -19.86
C TYR A 107 -3.90 -1.44 -20.68
N LYS A 108 -5.21 -1.24 -20.91
CA LYS A 108 -6.12 -2.19 -21.58
C LYS A 108 -5.54 -2.79 -22.85
N SER A 109 -5.03 -1.95 -23.75
CA SER A 109 -4.48 -2.40 -25.04
C SER A 109 -3.21 -3.25 -24.88
N LYS A 110 -2.36 -2.96 -23.89
CA LYS A 110 -1.15 -3.74 -23.60
C LYS A 110 -1.50 -5.07 -22.93
N LEU A 111 -2.44 -5.06 -21.99
CA LEU A 111 -2.97 -6.25 -21.31
C LEU A 111 -3.59 -7.24 -22.31
N GLN A 112 -4.41 -6.73 -23.25
CA GLN A 112 -5.00 -7.55 -24.31
C GLN A 112 -3.95 -8.16 -25.23
N LYS A 113 -2.91 -7.39 -25.61
CA LYS A 113 -1.81 -7.88 -26.47
C LYS A 113 -1.02 -9.04 -25.85
N VAL A 114 -0.88 -9.07 -24.52
CA VAL A 114 -0.18 -10.15 -23.80
C VAL A 114 -1.10 -11.28 -23.36
N GLY A 115 -2.39 -11.24 -23.74
CA GLY A 115 -3.36 -12.26 -23.36
C GLY A 115 -3.63 -12.31 -21.85
N PHE A 116 -3.57 -11.17 -21.17
CA PHE A 116 -3.94 -11.07 -19.76
C PHE A 116 -5.38 -11.56 -19.57
N LYS A 117 -5.56 -12.53 -18.68
CA LYS A 117 -6.87 -13.06 -18.30
C LYS A 117 -7.31 -12.43 -17.00
N GLU A 118 -8.45 -11.76 -17.00
CA GLU A 118 -9.02 -11.11 -15.82
C GLU A 118 -9.26 -12.11 -14.67
N ASP A 119 -9.67 -13.34 -15.03
CA ASP A 119 -9.90 -14.46 -14.12
C ASP A 119 -8.65 -14.77 -13.26
N GLY A 120 -8.75 -14.52 -11.95
CA GLY A 120 -7.71 -14.81 -10.95
C GLY A 120 -6.50 -13.87 -10.96
N ASN A 121 -6.36 -12.99 -11.97
CA ASN A 121 -5.20 -12.09 -12.09
C ASN A 121 -5.53 -10.62 -11.86
N LEU A 122 -6.81 -10.25 -11.72
CA LEU A 122 -7.25 -8.86 -11.57
C LEU A 122 -6.50 -8.11 -10.46
N HIS A 123 -6.30 -8.77 -9.32
CA HIS A 123 -5.58 -8.22 -8.17
C HIS A 123 -4.07 -8.01 -8.39
N LYS A 124 -3.49 -8.44 -9.52
CA LYS A 124 -2.12 -8.05 -9.89
C LYS A 124 -2.06 -6.61 -10.37
N LEU A 125 -3.16 -6.08 -10.92
CA LEU A 125 -3.22 -4.74 -11.50
C LEU A 125 -2.90 -3.65 -10.45
N ARG A 126 -3.27 -3.85 -9.18
CA ARG A 126 -2.90 -2.91 -8.10
C ARG A 126 -1.39 -2.73 -7.88
N PHE A 127 -0.57 -3.62 -8.43
CA PHE A 127 0.90 -3.59 -8.34
C PHE A 127 1.57 -3.32 -9.68
N LEU A 128 0.80 -3.18 -10.77
CA LEU A 128 1.37 -3.04 -12.12
C LEU A 128 2.19 -1.77 -12.26
N GLU A 129 1.69 -0.63 -11.79
CA GLU A 129 2.42 0.65 -11.87
C GLU A 129 3.74 0.58 -11.10
N ARG A 130 3.71 0.07 -9.87
CA ARG A 130 4.93 -0.18 -9.07
C ARG A 130 5.92 -1.10 -9.79
N ALA A 131 5.44 -2.15 -10.45
CA ALA A 131 6.32 -3.02 -11.23
C ALA A 131 6.94 -2.28 -12.44
N LEU A 132 6.18 -1.38 -13.09
CA LEU A 132 6.66 -0.55 -14.19
C LEU A 132 7.66 0.53 -13.75
N GLU A 133 7.62 0.96 -12.49
CA GLU A 133 8.61 1.88 -11.90
C GLU A 133 9.97 1.20 -11.71
N HIS A 134 9.99 -0.09 -11.34
CA HIS A 134 11.23 -0.80 -11.00
C HIS A 134 11.80 -1.64 -12.13
N HIS A 135 10.98 -2.01 -13.13
CA HIS A 135 11.37 -3.00 -14.14
C HIS A 135 11.02 -2.57 -15.56
N LYS A 136 11.60 -3.26 -16.55
CA LYS A 136 11.34 -2.99 -17.97
C LYS A 136 9.90 -3.36 -18.33
N SER A 137 9.19 -2.43 -18.97
CA SER A 137 7.78 -2.59 -19.34
C SER A 137 7.44 -3.90 -20.05
N ALA A 138 8.26 -4.33 -21.02
CA ALA A 138 8.04 -5.58 -21.74
C ALA A 138 8.08 -6.82 -20.83
N GLU A 139 8.96 -6.85 -19.84
CA GLU A 139 9.05 -7.95 -18.89
C GLU A 139 7.87 -7.96 -17.92
N VAL A 140 7.48 -6.78 -17.43
CA VAL A 140 6.33 -6.61 -16.54
C VAL A 140 5.06 -7.14 -17.18
N PHE A 141 4.78 -6.75 -18.43
CA PHE A 141 3.59 -7.22 -19.16
C PHE A 141 3.64 -8.70 -19.52
N LYS A 142 4.83 -9.30 -19.68
CA LYS A 142 4.95 -10.76 -19.82
C LYS A 142 4.58 -11.45 -18.51
N ARG A 143 5.20 -11.02 -17.40
CA ARG A 143 5.04 -11.63 -16.07
C ARG A 143 3.66 -11.47 -15.50
N ILE A 144 2.97 -10.35 -15.75
CA ILE A 144 1.61 -10.17 -15.22
C ILE A 144 0.64 -11.22 -15.75
N GLY A 145 0.84 -11.72 -16.97
CA GLY A 145 0.06 -12.80 -17.56
C GLY A 145 0.47 -14.20 -17.13
N THR A 146 1.75 -14.43 -16.79
CA THR A 146 2.29 -15.78 -16.54
C THR A 146 2.49 -16.13 -15.07
N ASP A 147 2.91 -15.17 -14.26
CA ASP A 147 3.36 -15.45 -12.89
C ASP A 147 2.16 -15.72 -11.98
N SER A 148 2.35 -16.42 -10.85
CA SER A 148 1.30 -16.45 -9.82
C SER A 148 1.10 -15.05 -9.23
N ILE A 149 -0.04 -14.78 -8.57
CA ILE A 149 -0.25 -13.50 -7.89
C ILE A 149 0.87 -13.22 -6.87
N ARG A 150 1.27 -14.23 -6.08
CA ARG A 150 2.33 -14.10 -5.08
C ARG A 150 3.68 -13.78 -5.74
N SER A 151 4.03 -14.49 -6.80
CA SER A 151 5.27 -14.27 -7.55
C SER A 151 5.33 -12.88 -8.18
N PHE A 152 4.21 -12.42 -8.75
CA PHE A 152 4.12 -11.09 -9.34
C PHE A 152 4.23 -9.99 -8.27
N ILE A 153 3.64 -10.19 -7.09
CA ILE A 153 3.77 -9.24 -5.96
C ILE A 153 5.22 -9.11 -5.52
N GLU A 154 5.92 -10.22 -5.31
CA GLU A 154 7.34 -10.18 -4.92
C GLU A 154 8.19 -9.53 -6.02
N TYR A 155 7.92 -9.82 -7.28
CA TYR A 155 8.59 -9.15 -8.40
C TYR A 155 8.33 -7.64 -8.41
N ALA A 156 7.07 -7.23 -8.23
CA ALA A 156 6.66 -5.82 -8.24
C ALA A 156 7.27 -4.98 -7.10
N LYS A 157 7.73 -5.61 -6.01
CA LYS A 157 8.46 -4.90 -4.94
C LYS A 157 9.80 -4.32 -5.41
N GLY A 158 10.31 -4.76 -6.57
CA GLY A 158 11.61 -4.36 -7.09
C GLY A 158 12.75 -5.19 -6.49
N PRO A 159 14.01 -4.94 -6.90
CA PRO A 159 15.14 -5.38 -6.08
C PRO A 159 14.85 -4.88 -4.67
N SER A 160 14.88 -5.79 -3.70
CA SER A 160 14.85 -5.37 -2.32
C SER A 160 15.90 -4.28 -2.19
N GLU A 161 15.52 -3.10 -1.72
CA GLU A 161 16.38 -2.43 -0.77
C GLU A 161 16.52 -3.39 0.42
N ARG A 162 17.24 -4.51 0.23
CA ARG A 162 18.26 -4.86 1.19
C ARG A 162 19.17 -3.66 1.08
N SER A 163 18.83 -2.66 1.88
CA SER A 163 19.82 -1.79 2.41
C SER A 163 20.93 -2.73 2.88
N ASP A 164 21.94 -2.92 2.05
CA ASP A 164 23.29 -2.76 2.55
C ASP A 164 23.25 -1.34 3.15
N GLU A 165 22.71 -1.21 4.36
CA GLU A 165 23.06 -0.12 5.22
C GLU A 165 24.56 -0.34 5.35
N VAL A 166 25.33 0.33 4.48
CA VAL A 166 26.63 0.82 4.87
C VAL A 166 26.30 1.55 6.15
N GLN A 167 26.55 0.88 7.27
CA GLN A 167 26.19 1.34 8.59
C GLN A 167 26.97 2.64 8.74
N TYR A 168 26.32 3.76 8.41
CA TYR A 168 26.94 5.06 8.45
C TYR A 168 27.22 5.30 9.92
N ASN A 169 28.49 5.14 10.29
CA ASN A 169 28.97 5.24 11.64
C ASN A 169 29.80 6.53 11.73
N PRO A 170 29.12 7.70 11.79
CA PRO A 170 29.81 8.97 11.79
C PRO A 170 30.71 9.12 13.02
N ASP A 171 31.82 9.84 12.87
CA ASP A 171 32.62 10.27 14.01
C ASP A 171 31.87 11.40 14.73
N ILE A 172 31.31 11.10 15.90
CA ILE A 172 30.47 12.02 16.66
C ILE A 172 31.22 12.53 17.89
N GLN A 173 31.34 13.85 18.01
CA GLN A 173 31.90 14.51 19.19
C GLN A 173 30.85 15.42 19.81
N ILE A 174 30.43 15.09 21.03
CA ILE A 174 29.40 15.84 21.77
C ILE A 174 30.07 16.60 22.90
N THR A 175 29.95 17.92 22.89
CA THR A 175 30.40 18.81 23.96
C THR A 175 29.25 19.68 24.45
N PRO A 176 29.30 20.22 25.68
CA PRO A 176 28.24 21.12 26.19
C PRO A 176 28.01 22.40 25.38
N LYS A 177 28.84 22.68 24.37
CA LYS A 177 28.73 23.87 23.50
C LYS A 177 28.30 23.54 22.08
N ARG A 178 28.62 22.35 21.56
CA ARG A 178 28.40 21.96 20.17
C ARG A 178 28.38 20.45 19.96
N ILE A 179 27.68 20.03 18.92
CA ILE A 179 27.65 18.65 18.41
C ILE A 179 28.35 18.62 17.06
N MET A 180 29.37 17.77 16.93
CA MET A 180 30.06 17.54 15.67
C MET A 180 29.76 16.14 15.15
N VAL A 181 29.51 16.03 13.84
CA VAL A 181 29.35 14.78 13.08
C VAL A 181 30.30 14.86 11.90
N ASP A 182 31.24 13.92 11.77
CA ASP A 182 32.29 13.90 10.75
C ASP A 182 33.08 15.22 10.68
N GLY A 183 33.43 15.76 11.85
CA GLY A 183 34.15 17.03 11.97
C GLY A 183 33.34 18.29 11.64
N LYS A 184 32.07 18.16 11.25
CA LYS A 184 31.17 19.29 10.97
C LYS A 184 30.28 19.58 12.16
N ASN A 185 30.22 20.86 12.56
CA ASN A 185 29.30 21.28 13.60
C ASN A 185 27.85 21.27 13.07
N VAL A 186 27.02 20.39 13.60
CA VAL A 186 25.63 20.20 13.16
C VAL A 186 24.63 20.86 14.10
N LEU A 187 25.00 21.13 15.35
CA LEU A 187 24.09 21.70 16.34
C LEU A 187 24.85 22.52 17.38
N ASN A 188 24.38 23.74 17.63
CA ASN A 188 24.82 24.59 18.72
C ASN A 188 23.72 24.67 19.78
N PHE A 189 24.11 24.56 21.05
CA PHE A 189 23.17 24.85 22.14
C PHE A 189 22.95 26.37 22.21
N SER A 190 21.70 26.78 22.41
CA SER A 190 21.39 28.19 22.60
C SER A 190 22.06 28.74 23.85
N ASN A 191 22.60 29.96 23.78
CA ASN A 191 23.18 30.66 24.93
C ASN A 191 22.14 30.97 26.02
N SER A 192 20.84 30.90 25.69
CA SER A 192 19.73 31.11 26.62
C SER A 192 19.43 29.90 27.52
N LEU A 193 19.99 28.72 27.23
CA LEU A 193 19.86 27.55 28.08
C LEU A 193 20.81 27.67 29.28
N ASP A 194 20.35 27.26 30.45
CA ASP A 194 21.22 27.10 31.62
C ASP A 194 22.14 25.89 31.45
N ASP A 195 23.23 25.88 32.21
CA ASP A 195 24.30 24.88 32.03
C ASP A 195 23.85 23.47 32.42
N ARG A 196 22.94 23.34 33.39
CA ARG A 196 22.39 22.04 33.78
C ARG A 196 21.54 21.44 32.65
N THR A 197 20.69 22.24 32.02
CA THR A 197 19.90 21.78 30.86
C THR A 197 20.80 21.38 29.68
N LYS A 198 21.92 22.10 29.45
CA LYS A 198 22.89 21.72 28.41
C LYS A 198 23.60 20.40 28.71
N GLU A 199 23.93 20.17 29.97
CA GLU A 199 24.51 18.90 30.43
C GLU A 199 23.53 17.73 30.25
N ASP A 200 22.28 17.89 30.68
CA ASP A 200 21.25 16.86 30.53
C ASP A 200 21.01 16.50 29.07
N LEU A 201 20.88 17.50 28.18
CA LEU A 201 20.73 17.29 26.74
C LEU A 201 21.94 16.59 26.12
N THR A 202 23.15 16.97 26.54
CA THR A 202 24.40 16.35 26.10
C THR A 202 24.42 14.86 26.45
N ASP A 203 23.99 14.50 27.67
CA ASP A 203 23.97 13.11 28.12
C ASP A 203 22.87 12.28 27.44
N TYR A 204 21.69 12.86 27.16
CA TYR A 204 20.68 12.20 26.34
C TYR A 204 21.19 11.86 24.94
N LEU A 205 21.85 12.83 24.30
CA LEU A 205 22.38 12.65 22.95
C LEU A 205 23.47 11.57 22.93
N LYS A 206 24.39 11.56 23.89
CA LYS A 206 25.38 10.48 24.03
C LYS A 206 24.73 9.11 24.11
N ARG A 207 23.74 8.94 25.00
CA ARG A 207 23.01 7.68 25.16
C ARG A 207 22.28 7.24 23.89
N ILE A 208 21.64 8.17 23.18
CA ILE A 208 20.97 7.89 21.91
C ILE A 208 21.96 7.33 20.89
N TYR A 209 23.15 7.92 20.77
CA TYR A 209 24.16 7.47 19.82
C TYR A 209 24.84 6.17 20.25
N GLU A 210 25.09 5.96 21.55
CA GLU A 210 25.55 4.68 22.09
C GLU A 210 24.59 3.54 21.75
N VAL A 211 23.27 3.75 21.92
CA VAL A 211 22.25 2.77 21.55
C VAL A 211 22.26 2.49 20.04
N ARG A 212 22.37 3.53 19.20
CA ARG A 212 22.47 3.36 17.74
C ARG A 212 23.71 2.57 17.31
N ALA A 213 24.86 2.80 17.96
CA ALA A 213 26.10 2.08 17.67
C ALA A 213 25.98 0.56 17.92
N THR A 214 25.07 0.14 18.81
CA THR A 214 24.77 -1.28 19.05
C THR A 214 23.80 -1.91 18.04
N GLY A 215 23.44 -1.21 16.96
CA GLY A 215 22.48 -1.69 15.96
C GLY A 215 21.02 -1.61 16.42
N ASN A 216 20.73 -0.89 17.51
CA ASN A 216 19.39 -0.74 18.06
C ASN A 216 18.80 0.63 17.71
N HIS A 217 17.47 0.70 17.57
CA HIS A 217 16.76 1.97 17.38
C HIS A 217 16.41 2.60 18.75
N PRO A 218 16.89 3.82 19.03
CA PRO A 218 16.56 4.52 20.26
C PRO A 218 15.09 4.96 20.22
N TYR A 219 14.41 4.82 21.36
CA TYR A 219 13.03 5.28 21.52
C TYR A 219 12.93 6.11 22.81
N ILE A 220 12.25 7.26 22.73
CA ILE A 220 12.03 8.15 23.87
C ILE A 220 10.64 7.85 24.42
N LEU A 221 10.58 7.35 25.66
CA LEU A 221 9.32 7.10 26.36
C LEU A 221 9.01 8.30 27.25
N ASN A 222 7.82 8.87 27.08
CA ASN A 222 7.28 9.81 28.05
C ASN A 222 6.74 9.02 29.25
N VAL A 223 7.33 9.23 30.42
CA VAL A 223 6.91 8.66 31.69
C VAL A 223 6.32 9.75 32.56
N TYR A 224 5.27 9.42 33.32
CA TYR A 224 4.51 10.36 34.14
C TYR A 224 5.25 10.72 35.45
N ASP A 225 5.99 9.78 36.04
CA ASP A 225 6.75 10.01 37.26
C ASP A 225 8.03 9.13 37.39
N GLU A 226 8.84 9.40 38.42
CA GLU A 226 10.08 8.65 38.69
C GLU A 226 9.84 7.17 39.05
N LYS A 227 8.66 6.83 39.58
CA LYS A 227 8.34 5.44 39.94
C LYS A 227 8.07 4.63 38.70
N GLU A 228 7.33 5.19 37.75
CA GLU A 228 7.08 4.61 36.44
C GLU A 228 8.38 4.48 35.64
N ALA A 229 9.24 5.51 35.65
CA ALA A 229 10.56 5.43 35.03
C ALA A 229 11.37 4.22 35.53
N LYS A 230 11.42 4.02 36.86
CA LYS A 230 12.12 2.88 37.49
C LYS A 230 11.45 1.54 37.15
N ALA A 231 10.12 1.48 37.07
CA ALA A 231 9.40 0.27 36.70
C ALA A 231 9.69 -0.14 35.25
N VAL A 232 9.70 0.82 34.32
CA VAL A 232 10.05 0.61 32.91
C VAL A 232 11.51 0.14 32.77
N GLU A 233 12.45 0.78 33.47
CA GLU A 233 13.86 0.34 33.46
C GLU A 233 14.03 -1.09 33.98
N GLN A 234 13.36 -1.45 35.08
CA GLN A 234 13.41 -2.81 35.62
C GLN A 234 12.80 -3.84 34.66
N TYR A 235 11.70 -3.50 33.99
CA TYR A 235 11.07 -4.34 32.98
C TYR A 235 12.03 -4.58 31.80
N LEU A 236 12.60 -3.51 31.23
CA LEU A 236 13.56 -3.60 30.13
C LEU A 236 14.81 -4.40 30.52
N ARG A 237 15.32 -4.21 31.74
CA ARG A 237 16.47 -4.97 32.25
C ARG A 237 16.17 -6.46 32.38
N ARG A 238 14.97 -6.84 32.83
CA ARG A 238 14.55 -8.26 32.89
C ARG A 238 14.36 -8.86 31.50
N TYR A 239 13.81 -8.10 30.56
CA TYR A 239 13.61 -8.55 29.19
C TYR A 239 14.95 -8.80 28.46
N ARG A 240 15.93 -7.91 28.65
CA ARG A 240 17.29 -8.04 28.10
C ARG A 240 18.12 -9.21 28.67
N LEU A 241 17.75 -9.77 29.83
CA LEU A 241 18.45 -10.92 30.44
C LEU A 241 17.86 -12.27 29.99
N ARG A 242 16.73 -12.28 29.29
CA ARG A 242 16.04 -13.49 28.83
C ARG A 242 16.27 -13.80 27.35
N HIS A 243 16.98 -12.92 26.65
CA HIS A 243 17.39 -13.03 25.25
C HIS A 243 18.90 -12.82 25.17
#